data_AF-A0A7J7J783-F1
#
_entry.id   AF-A0A7J7J783-F1
#
_cell.length_a   1.000
_cell.length_b   1.000
_cell.length_c   1.000
_cell.angle_alpha   90.00
_cell.angle_beta   90.00
_cell.angle_gamma   90.00
#
_symmetry.space_group_name_H-M   'P 1'
#
loop_
_entity.id
_entity.type
_entity.pdbx_description
1 polymer ?
#
loop_
_entity_poly.entity_id
_entity_poly.type
_entity_poly.pdbx_seq_one_letter_code
_entity_poly.pdbx_strand_id
1 'polypeptide(L)'
;MELYKKNFMSMDLMMRRKYGKFVRTFDGSTPVLMVYDAEWLREAFVKHFSVFTNRRRIVFGRAFDYTLLVSEGDHWRHTRRIISPEFSSGKIKRV
;
A
#
# COMPACT_ATOMS: atom_id res chain seq x y z
N MET A 1 22.43 -6.88 -11.09
CA MET A 1 22.25 -5.42 -11.25
C MET A 1 21.30 -5.01 -12.40
N GLU A 2 20.67 -5.93 -13.12
CA GLU A 2 19.77 -5.59 -14.26
C GLU A 2 18.35 -5.16 -13.87
N LEU A 3 17.91 -5.45 -12.64
CA LEU A 3 16.55 -5.17 -12.16
C LEU A 3 16.24 -3.66 -12.04
N TYR A 4 17.25 -2.82 -11.80
CA TYR A 4 17.08 -1.37 -11.62
C TYR A 4 17.13 -0.58 -12.94
N LYS A 5 17.38 -1.23 -14.09
CA LYS A 5 17.38 -0.57 -15.40
C LYS A 5 15.97 -0.34 -15.96
N LYS A 6 14.94 -0.96 -15.37
CA LYS A 6 13.53 -0.80 -15.73
C LYS A 6 12.79 -0.09 -14.61
N ASN A 7 11.71 0.62 -14.94
CA ASN A 7 10.86 1.24 -13.92
C ASN A 7 10.20 0.19 -13.01
N PHE A 8 9.77 0.64 -11.83
CA PHE A 8 9.23 -0.23 -10.78
C PHE A 8 8.07 -1.11 -11.27
N MET A 9 7.14 -0.54 -12.05
CA MET A 9 6.00 -1.31 -12.60
C MET A 9 6.44 -2.43 -13.55
N SER A 10 7.43 -2.16 -14.41
CA SER A 10 7.96 -3.15 -15.33
C SER A 10 8.67 -4.28 -14.58
N MET A 11 9.39 -3.94 -13.51
CA MET A 11 10.02 -4.92 -12.62
C MET A 11 8.96 -5.81 -11.96
N ASP A 12 7.90 -5.23 -11.38
CA ASP A 12 6.82 -5.97 -10.72
C ASP A 12 6.12 -6.96 -11.68
N LEU A 13 5.83 -6.51 -12.91
CA LEU A 13 5.23 -7.38 -13.92
C LEU A 13 6.15 -8.54 -14.31
N MET A 14 7.46 -8.29 -14.43
CA MET A 14 8.43 -9.35 -14.71
C MET A 14 8.53 -10.34 -13.56
N MET A 15 8.57 -9.87 -12.31
CA MET A 15 8.64 -10.74 -11.13
C MET A 15 7.42 -11.66 -11.07
N ARG A 16 6.21 -11.10 -11.23
CA ARG A 16 4.96 -11.87 -11.30
C ARG A 16 5.01 -12.93 -12.41
N ARG A 17 5.45 -12.56 -13.61
CA ARG A 17 5.52 -13.49 -14.76
C ARG A 17 6.52 -14.61 -14.55
N LYS A 18 7.68 -14.30 -13.96
CA LYS A 18 8.80 -15.26 -13.82
C LYS A 18 8.63 -16.20 -12.64
N TYR A 19 8.13 -15.69 -11.51
CA TYR A 19 8.12 -16.43 -10.23
C TYR A 19 6.71 -16.74 -9.72
N GLY A 20 5.67 -16.21 -10.37
CA GLY A 20 4.29 -16.54 -10.08
C GLY A 20 3.66 -15.69 -8.98
N LYS A 21 2.82 -16.31 -8.15
CA LYS A 21 1.91 -15.63 -7.21
C LYS A 21 2.60 -15.00 -6.01
N PHE A 22 3.73 -15.54 -5.58
CA PHE A 22 4.46 -15.10 -4.39
C PHE A 22 5.93 -14.96 -4.70
N VAL A 23 6.51 -13.81 -4.37
CA VAL A 23 7.93 -13.55 -4.63
C VAL A 23 8.56 -12.98 -3.37
N ARG A 24 9.56 -13.71 -2.85
CA ARG A 24 10.41 -13.22 -1.76
C ARG A 24 11.52 -12.39 -2.36
N THR A 25 11.73 -11.22 -1.78
CA THR A 25 12.66 -10.20 -2.24
C THR A 25 13.20 -9.44 -1.03
N PHE A 26 14.16 -8.56 -1.25
CA PHE A 26 14.71 -7.68 -0.23
C PHE A 26 14.59 -6.23 -0.70
N ASP A 27 14.09 -5.38 0.18
CA ASP A 27 14.16 -3.93 0.07
C ASP A 27 15.31 -3.44 0.94
N GLY A 28 16.48 -3.24 0.33
CA GLY A 28 17.73 -3.08 1.06
C GLY A 28 18.00 -4.31 1.94
N SER A 29 18.05 -4.12 3.25
CA SER A 29 18.21 -5.20 4.24
C SER A 29 16.87 -5.77 4.73
N THR A 30 15.74 -5.21 4.33
CA THR A 30 14.43 -5.64 4.82
C THR A 30 13.85 -6.73 3.92
N PRO A 31 13.54 -7.93 4.44
CA PRO A 31 12.87 -8.96 3.66
C PRO A 31 11.43 -8.53 3.34
N VAL A 32 11.03 -8.71 2.08
CA VAL A 32 9.70 -8.36 1.57
C VAL A 32 9.08 -9.56 0.86
N LEU A 33 7.76 -9.72 1.03
CA LEU A 33 6.96 -10.68 0.27
C LEU A 33 6.04 -9.90 -0.68
N MET A 34 6.25 -10.05 -1.99
CA MET A 34 5.33 -9.56 -3.01
C MET A 34 4.22 -10.60 -3.20
N VAL A 35 2.96 -10.15 -3.16
CA VAL A 35 1.77 -10.99 -3.31
C VAL A 35 1.00 -10.55 -4.55
N TYR A 36 0.86 -11.45 -5.52
CA TYR A 36 0.21 -11.21 -6.81
C TYR A 36 -1.10 -12.01 -6.98
N ASP A 37 -1.69 -12.48 -5.88
CA ASP A 37 -2.91 -13.28 -5.86
C ASP A 37 -4.07 -12.51 -5.20
N ALA A 38 -5.18 -12.37 -5.92
CA ALA A 38 -6.30 -11.54 -5.49
C ALA A 38 -7.02 -12.08 -4.24
N GLU A 39 -7.06 -13.40 -4.07
CA GLU A 39 -7.70 -14.01 -2.90
C GLU A 39 -6.89 -13.67 -1.64
N TRP A 40 -5.57 -13.81 -1.70
CA TRP A 40 -4.67 -13.45 -0.61
C TRP A 40 -4.66 -11.95 -0.30
N LEU A 41 -4.71 -11.11 -1.33
CA LEU A 41 -4.85 -9.66 -1.12
C LEU A 41 -6.17 -9.33 -0.41
N ARG A 42 -7.26 -10.01 -0.74
CA ARG A 42 -8.55 -9.84 -0.06
C ARG A 42 -8.50 -10.36 1.38
N GLU A 43 -7.85 -11.50 1.64
CA GLU A 43 -7.63 -11.98 3.02
C GLU A 43 -6.92 -10.91 3.85
N ALA A 44 -5.82 -10.35 3.34
CA ALA A 44 -5.03 -9.35 4.06
C ALA A 44 -5.76 -8.01 4.23
N PHE A 45 -6.30 -7.44 3.15
CA PHE A 45 -6.84 -6.07 3.15
C PHE A 45 -8.31 -5.96 3.56
N VAL A 46 -9.05 -7.07 3.60
CA VAL A 46 -10.47 -7.07 3.98
C VAL A 46 -10.70 -7.89 5.23
N LYS A 47 -10.40 -9.19 5.20
CA LYS A 47 -10.74 -10.07 6.33
C LYS A 47 -9.86 -9.84 7.55
N HIS A 48 -8.56 -9.66 7.33
CA HIS A 48 -7.56 -9.50 8.37
C HIS A 48 -6.97 -8.09 8.39
N PHE A 49 -7.76 -7.09 7.99
CA PHE A 49 -7.31 -5.71 7.92
C PHE A 49 -6.68 -5.19 9.23
N SER A 50 -7.21 -5.63 10.38
CA SER A 50 -6.68 -5.26 11.70
C SER A 50 -5.28 -5.79 12.01
N VAL A 51 -4.81 -6.80 11.27
CA VAL A 51 -3.43 -7.32 11.34
C VAL A 51 -2.51 -6.56 10.39
N PHE A 52 -3.02 -6.14 9.23
CA PHE A 52 -2.28 -5.42 8.17
C PHE A 52 -2.63 -3.92 8.13
N THR A 53 -2.59 -3.23 9.27
CA THR A 53 -3.13 -1.87 9.41
C THR A 53 -2.24 -0.77 8.82
N ASN A 54 -0.92 -0.92 8.92
CA ASN A 54 0.04 0.12 8.50
C ASN A 54 0.62 -0.21 7.13
N ARG A 55 1.02 0.86 6.42
CA ARG A 55 1.62 0.76 5.08
C ARG A 55 3.14 0.59 5.20
N ARG A 56 3.77 0.18 4.10
CA ARG A 56 5.24 0.28 3.98
C ARG A 56 5.65 1.72 4.26
N ARG A 57 6.52 1.94 5.26
CA ARG A 57 7.03 3.26 5.60
C ARG A 57 7.91 3.77 4.46
N ILE A 58 7.39 4.73 3.71
CA ILE A 58 8.14 5.45 2.67
C ILE A 58 8.36 6.87 3.20
N VAL A 59 9.62 7.32 3.20
CA VAL A 59 9.97 8.65 3.70
C VAL A 59 9.68 9.68 2.61
N PHE A 60 8.53 10.34 2.71
CA PHE A 60 8.13 11.43 1.80
C PHE A 60 8.56 12.83 2.30
N GLY A 61 9.18 12.91 3.48
CA GLY A 61 9.56 14.14 4.16
C GLY A 61 8.51 14.63 5.16
N ARG A 62 8.92 15.45 6.14
CA ARG A 62 8.12 15.82 7.31
C ARG A 62 6.76 16.45 6.99
N ALA A 63 6.62 17.12 5.85
CA ALA A 63 5.36 17.71 5.43
C ALA A 63 4.23 16.68 5.21
N PHE A 64 4.58 15.41 4.99
CA PHE A 64 3.62 14.35 4.70
C PHE A 64 3.24 13.49 5.91
N ASP A 65 3.92 13.65 7.05
CA ASP A 65 3.81 12.76 8.21
C ASP A 65 2.36 12.62 8.72
N TYR A 66 1.55 13.67 8.59
CA TYR A 66 0.15 13.72 9.05
C TYR A 66 -0.88 13.47 7.94
N THR A 67 -0.44 13.18 6.72
CA THR A 67 -1.36 12.90 5.61
C THR A 67 -1.97 11.50 5.73
N LEU A 68 -3.14 11.30 5.13
CA LEU A 68 -3.80 9.99 5.08
C LEU A 68 -2.97 8.89 4.41
N LEU A 69 -1.99 9.27 3.58
CA LEU A 69 -1.14 8.34 2.83
C LEU A 69 0.00 7.78 3.68
N VAL A 70 0.46 8.53 4.69
CA VAL A 70 1.67 8.21 5.47
C VAL A 70 1.37 7.95 6.94
N SER A 71 0.39 8.65 7.52
CA SER A 71 0.06 8.48 8.94
C SER A 71 -0.34 7.04 9.27
N GLU A 72 -0.07 6.65 10.52
CA GLU A 72 -0.28 5.30 11.03
C GLU A 72 -1.21 5.30 12.24
N GLY A 73 -1.74 4.12 12.58
CA GLY A 73 -2.48 3.88 13.83
C GLY A 73 -3.65 4.84 14.06
N ASP A 74 -3.72 5.39 15.28
CA ASP A 74 -4.84 6.23 15.72
C ASP A 74 -4.90 7.58 15.00
N HIS A 75 -3.76 8.15 14.63
CA HIS A 75 -3.74 9.40 13.87
C HIS A 75 -4.38 9.19 12.50
N TRP A 76 -4.03 8.12 11.80
CA TRP A 76 -4.67 7.75 10.54
C TRP A 76 -6.18 7.50 10.72
N ARG A 77 -6.58 6.77 11.76
CA ARG A 77 -8.00 6.49 12.06
C ARG A 77 -8.78 7.79 12.29
N HIS A 78 -8.21 8.71 13.07
CA HIS A 78 -8.81 10.00 13.37
C HIS A 78 -8.97 10.86 12.12
N THR A 79 -7.88 11.09 11.37
CA THR A 79 -7.88 11.89 10.15
C THR A 79 -8.85 11.31 9.10
N ARG A 80 -8.89 9.98 8.95
CA ARG A 80 -9.83 9.31 8.03
C ARG A 80 -11.29 9.53 8.45
N ARG A 81 -11.60 9.45 9.75
CA ARG A 81 -12.95 9.67 10.27
C ARG A 81 -13.46 11.07 9.95
N ILE A 82 -12.59 12.09 10.02
CA ILE A 82 -12.94 13.48 9.72
C ILE A 82 -13.14 13.68 8.22
N ILE A 83 -12.26 13.13 7.38
CA ILE A 83 -12.25 13.40 5.94
C ILE A 83 -13.30 12.57 5.18
N SER A 84 -13.55 11.32 5.58
CA SER A 84 -14.43 10.40 4.82
C SER A 84 -15.86 10.93 4.55
N PRO A 85 -16.54 11.63 5.47
CA PRO A 85 -17.87 12.19 5.23
C PRO A 85 -17.94 13.20 4.09
N GLU A 86 -16.85 13.93 3.82
CA GLU A 86 -16.77 14.92 2.75
C GLU A 86 -16.81 14.28 1.36
N PHE A 87 -16.36 13.03 1.26
CA PHE A 87 -16.35 12.24 0.03
C PHE A 87 -17.56 11.30 -0.10
N SER A 88 -18.68 11.66 0.54
CA SER A 88 -19.94 10.94 0.34
C SER A 88 -20.49 11.14 -1.08
N SER A 89 -21.20 10.15 -1.62
CA SER A 89 -21.76 10.22 -2.98
C SER A 89 -22.66 11.44 -3.18
N GLY A 90 -23.37 11.88 -2.14
CA GLY A 90 -24.21 13.08 -2.20
C GLY A 90 -23.41 14.38 -2.32
N LYS A 91 -22.24 14.48 -1.68
CA LYS A 91 -21.35 15.64 -1.82
C LYS A 91 -20.60 15.62 -3.14
N ILE A 92 -20.06 14.47 -3.54
CA ILE A 92 -19.31 14.32 -4.80
C ILE A 92 -20.18 14.63 -6.02
N LYS A 93 -21.43 14.16 -6.06
CA LYS A 93 -22.35 14.43 -7.19
C LYS A 93 -22.74 15.91 -7.34
N ARG A 94 -22.49 16.73 -6.32
CA ARG A 94 -22.77 18.18 -6.35
C ARG A 94 -21.57 19.02 -6.81
N VAL A 95 -20.41 18.40 -6.99
CA VAL A 95 -19.24 18.97 -7.64
C VAL A 95 -19.31 18.65 -9.12
#